data_AF-A0AAJ3R0B0-F1
#
_entry.id   AF-A0AAJ3R0B0-F1
#
_cell.length_a   1.000
_cell.length_b   1.000
_cell.length_c   1.000
_cell.angle_alpha   90.00
_cell.angle_beta   90.00
_cell.angle_gamma   90.00
#
_symmetry.space_group_name_H-M   'P 1'
#
loop_
_entity.id
_entity.type
_entity.pdbx_description
1 polymer ?
#
loop_
_entity_poly.entity_id
_entity_poly.type
_entity_poly.pdbx_seq_one_letter_code
_entity_poly.pdbx_strand_id
1 'polypeptide(L)'
;MERHGLAESTFLSEDHLILEVASSNDDDEERRASAWLSYSARQRLSAIEGQLAARKQEMALGIDRYARVQDGWFLRYEPDEDTTAYYRHLAEIYSAGTAEANALPEDTLLGGRTFRSWNALSITAYGRVLHHIACATRLMATRPNLELRNLLTAFAHKEDVKALWQQAGESASSADQVVAGLSLNADTAAICEHNHEQPLPYYIEFGRNFVLLPIFGGMLNASAGLTWHLRAAFRRDWDKAVDGRERVFRDNLRDLFKPPRYTVPDRGFHIKRSDGTELTDIDAVALDNVTGRLCLIQLKWPDIYGRSVTERNSRRINLLKANDWVARISDWVGGRSSSDVCRALGLGNAGSPPPAILVLARHVARFSGESNYDSRALWESWPRLVKTFYENQNADIFHILAHTQRSGTLRRDPAVNIYELPGLTVEVRFS
;
A
#
# COMPACT_ATOMS: atom_id res chain seq x y z
N MET A 1 16.58 -13.74 7.64
CA MET A 1 15.27 -14.29 8.06
C MET A 1 15.36 -14.88 9.47
N GLU A 2 16.39 -15.67 9.78
CA GLU A 2 16.58 -16.27 11.12
C GLU A 2 16.58 -15.28 12.28
N ARG A 3 17.32 -14.17 12.17
CA ARG A 3 17.34 -13.10 13.19
C ARG A 3 15.95 -12.54 13.53
N HIS A 4 14.96 -12.76 12.66
CA HIS A 4 13.60 -12.27 12.81
C HIS A 4 12.59 -13.40 13.05
N GLY A 5 13.05 -14.62 13.33
CA GLY A 5 12.20 -15.79 13.62
C GLY A 5 11.37 -16.27 12.43
N LEU A 6 11.79 -15.94 11.20
CA LEU A 6 11.07 -16.32 9.98
C LEU A 6 11.65 -17.53 9.27
N ALA A 7 12.87 -17.91 9.64
CA ALA A 7 13.45 -19.15 9.18
C ALA A 7 14.43 -19.71 10.22
N GLU A 8 14.74 -20.99 10.13
CA GLU A 8 15.86 -21.64 10.80
C GLU A 8 16.68 -22.36 9.75
N SER A 9 18.00 -22.21 9.80
CA SER A 9 18.93 -22.88 8.91
C SER A 9 19.69 -23.98 9.64
N THR A 10 19.80 -25.14 9.00
CA THR A 10 20.50 -26.30 9.55
C THR A 10 21.30 -26.97 8.45
N PHE A 11 22.61 -27.10 8.62
CA PHE A 11 23.42 -27.92 7.73
C PHE A 11 23.27 -29.40 8.10
N LEU A 12 22.86 -30.24 7.15
CA LEU A 12 22.88 -31.70 7.30
C LEU A 12 24.25 -32.30 6.98
N SER A 13 24.96 -31.70 6.03
CA SER A 13 26.33 -32.00 5.61
C SER A 13 27.01 -30.73 5.09
N GLU A 14 28.29 -30.80 4.75
CA GLU A 14 29.04 -29.65 4.20
C GLU A 14 28.45 -29.08 2.91
N ASP A 15 27.70 -29.91 2.17
CA ASP A 15 27.07 -29.61 0.89
C ASP A 15 25.53 -29.60 0.95
N HIS A 16 24.92 -29.68 2.15
CA HIS A 16 23.45 -29.72 2.28
C HIS A 16 22.95 -28.79 3.39
N LEU A 17 22.22 -27.75 2.99
CA LEU A 17 21.56 -26.78 3.86
C LEU A 17 20.03 -26.99 3.84
N ILE A 18 19.42 -27.16 5.01
CA ILE A 18 17.97 -27.03 5.18
C ILE A 18 17.65 -25.61 5.67
N LEU A 19 16.64 -25.00 5.06
CA LEU A 19 16.01 -23.76 5.49
C LEU A 19 14.55 -24.04 5.84
N GLU A 20 14.22 -24.10 7.12
CA GLU A 20 12.83 -24.19 7.59
C GLU A 20 12.26 -22.78 7.70
N VAL A 21 11.20 -22.46 6.97
CA VAL A 21 10.60 -21.13 6.88
C VAL A 21 9.23 -21.18 7.54
N ALA A 22 9.03 -20.32 8.54
CA ALA A 22 7.75 -20.16 9.19
C ALA A 22 6.72 -19.67 8.17
N SER A 23 5.71 -20.49 7.89
CA SER A 23 4.70 -20.19 6.90
C SER A 23 3.31 -20.33 7.52
N SER A 24 2.56 -19.22 7.51
CA SER A 24 1.12 -19.26 7.70
C SER A 24 0.46 -18.70 6.45
N ASN A 25 -0.84 -18.95 6.29
CA ASN A 25 -1.61 -18.32 5.22
C ASN A 25 -1.83 -16.81 5.48
N ASP A 26 -1.38 -16.24 6.61
CA ASP A 26 -1.68 -14.85 6.97
C ASP A 26 -1.13 -13.85 5.96
N ASP A 27 0.18 -13.90 5.66
CA ASP A 27 0.80 -12.97 4.70
C ASP A 27 0.17 -13.10 3.29
N ASP A 28 -0.20 -14.32 2.90
CA ASP A 28 -0.86 -14.60 1.61
C ASP A 28 -2.32 -14.12 1.58
N GLU A 29 -3.07 -14.30 2.67
CA GLU A 29 -4.42 -13.77 2.82
C GLU A 29 -4.45 -12.24 2.84
N GLU A 30 -3.51 -11.61 3.55
CA GLU A 30 -3.36 -10.16 3.58
C GLU A 30 -3.02 -9.60 2.21
N ARG A 31 -2.14 -10.29 1.46
CA ARG A 31 -1.82 -9.93 0.07
C ARG A 31 -3.03 -10.08 -0.84
N ARG A 32 -3.81 -11.17 -0.72
CA ARG A 32 -5.03 -11.37 -1.52
C ARG A 32 -6.11 -10.34 -1.20
N ALA A 33 -6.32 -10.01 0.07
CA ALA A 33 -7.28 -8.99 0.48
C ALA A 33 -6.87 -7.60 -0.03
N SER A 34 -5.58 -7.27 0.06
CA SER A 34 -5.04 -6.03 -0.50
C SER A 34 -5.23 -5.95 -2.01
N ALA A 35 -4.91 -7.03 -2.74
CA ALA A 35 -5.13 -7.10 -4.18
C ALA A 35 -6.61 -6.96 -4.58
N TRP A 36 -7.51 -7.58 -3.80
CA TRP A 36 -8.96 -7.42 -3.97
C TRP A 36 -9.37 -5.95 -3.79
N LEU A 37 -8.91 -5.28 -2.73
CA LEU A 37 -9.23 -3.88 -2.47
C LEU A 37 -8.74 -2.97 -3.61
N SER A 38 -7.51 -3.18 -4.09
CA SER A 38 -6.97 -2.43 -5.24
C SER A 38 -7.79 -2.67 -6.50
N TYR A 39 -8.19 -3.91 -6.75
CA TYR A 39 -9.06 -4.25 -7.88
C TYR A 39 -10.43 -3.57 -7.77
N SER A 40 -11.07 -3.56 -6.59
CA SER A 40 -12.33 -2.86 -6.35
C SER A 40 -12.21 -1.35 -6.54
N ALA A 41 -11.07 -0.74 -6.19
CA ALA A 41 -10.81 0.67 -6.46
C ALA A 41 -10.76 0.95 -7.97
N ARG A 42 -10.08 0.09 -8.75
CA ARG A 42 -10.04 0.17 -10.22
C ARG A 42 -11.40 0.00 -10.87
N GLN A 43 -12.24 -0.91 -10.36
CA GLN A 43 -13.59 -1.10 -10.89
C GLN A 43 -14.46 0.16 -10.82
N ARG A 44 -14.22 1.07 -9.86
CA ARG A 44 -14.92 2.37 -9.81
C ARG A 44 -14.59 3.28 -10.99
N LEU A 45 -13.48 3.01 -11.68
CA LEU A 45 -13.04 3.71 -12.88
C LEU A 45 -13.38 2.93 -14.17
N SER A 46 -14.14 1.83 -14.09
CA SER A 46 -14.46 0.97 -15.25
C SER A 46 -15.15 1.70 -16.40
N ALA A 47 -15.99 2.69 -16.11
CA ALA A 47 -16.62 3.52 -17.14
C ALA A 47 -15.58 4.32 -17.95
N ILE A 48 -14.59 4.90 -17.26
CA ILE A 48 -13.49 5.64 -17.90
C ILE A 48 -12.58 4.66 -18.64
N GLU A 49 -12.28 3.50 -18.04
CA GLU A 49 -11.50 2.44 -18.68
C GLU A 49 -12.14 1.98 -20.00
N GLY A 50 -13.46 1.82 -20.04
CA GLY A 50 -14.21 1.48 -21.26
C GLY A 50 -14.09 2.55 -22.35
N GLN A 51 -14.15 3.83 -21.97
CA GLN A 51 -13.94 4.95 -22.91
C GLN A 51 -12.51 4.94 -23.48
N LEU A 52 -11.50 4.74 -22.64
CA LEU A 52 -10.11 4.66 -23.08
C LEU A 52 -9.84 3.42 -23.95
N ALA A 53 -10.49 2.29 -23.65
CA ALA A 53 -10.38 1.08 -24.46
C ALA A 53 -10.92 1.30 -25.88
N ALA A 54 -12.04 2.03 -26.02
CA ALA A 54 -12.61 2.39 -27.33
C ALA A 54 -11.67 3.29 -28.16
N ARG A 55 -10.88 4.14 -27.51
CA ARG A 55 -9.91 5.04 -28.17
C ARG A 55 -8.55 4.39 -28.46
N LYS A 56 -8.30 3.15 -28.02
CA LYS A 56 -6.99 2.50 -28.13
C LYS A 56 -6.43 2.49 -29.56
N GLN A 57 -7.27 2.21 -30.55
CA GLN A 57 -6.85 2.17 -31.96
C GLN A 57 -6.54 3.57 -32.51
N GLU A 58 -7.37 4.57 -32.16
CA GLU A 58 -7.16 5.98 -32.50
C GLU A 58 -5.80 6.46 -31.98
N MET A 59 -5.49 6.17 -30.71
CA MET A 59 -4.21 6.54 -30.08
C MET A 59 -3.02 5.84 -30.73
N ALA A 60 -3.16 4.56 -31.10
CA ALA A 60 -2.11 3.83 -31.81
C ALA A 60 -1.80 4.45 -33.18
N LEU A 61 -2.83 4.86 -33.94
CA LEU A 61 -2.65 5.60 -35.19
C LEU A 61 -2.04 6.99 -34.96
N GLY A 62 -2.35 7.61 -33.81
CA GLY A 62 -1.71 8.84 -33.36
C GLY A 62 -0.21 8.71 -33.20
N ILE A 63 0.23 7.68 -32.49
CA ILE A 63 1.65 7.35 -32.29
C ILE A 63 2.38 7.20 -33.63
N ASP A 64 1.78 6.52 -34.62
CA ASP A 64 2.40 6.33 -35.95
C ASP A 64 2.74 7.66 -36.64
N ARG A 65 2.04 8.76 -36.32
CA ARG A 65 2.28 10.07 -36.92
C ARG A 65 3.56 10.74 -36.41
N TYR A 66 4.03 10.47 -35.20
CA TYR A 66 5.19 11.16 -34.62
C TYR A 66 6.30 10.25 -34.11
N ALA A 67 6.04 8.99 -33.79
CA ALA A 67 7.08 8.07 -33.32
C ALA A 67 7.99 7.67 -34.47
N ARG A 68 9.30 7.83 -34.30
CA ARG A 68 10.31 7.54 -35.32
C ARG A 68 11.53 6.88 -34.68
N VAL A 69 12.31 6.20 -35.51
CA VAL A 69 13.67 5.79 -35.15
C VAL A 69 14.63 6.88 -35.59
N GLN A 70 15.48 7.31 -34.66
CA GLN A 70 16.61 8.20 -34.88
C GLN A 70 17.90 7.37 -34.86
N ASP A 71 18.82 7.67 -35.79
CA ASP A 71 20.15 7.04 -35.89
C ASP A 71 20.12 5.49 -35.93
N GLY A 72 19.04 4.91 -36.46
CA GLY A 72 18.88 3.46 -36.64
C GLY A 72 18.48 2.68 -35.40
N TRP A 73 18.59 3.23 -34.19
CA TRP A 73 18.32 2.51 -32.94
C TRP A 73 17.58 3.31 -31.85
N PHE A 74 17.52 4.64 -31.90
CA PHE A 74 16.93 5.46 -30.82
C PHE A 74 15.46 5.73 -31.11
N LEU A 75 14.63 5.67 -30.07
CA LEU A 75 13.24 6.11 -30.15
C LEU A 75 13.19 7.64 -30.02
N ARG A 76 12.60 8.31 -31.02
CA ARG A 76 12.22 9.73 -30.96
C ARG A 76 10.71 9.87 -31.10
N TYR A 77 10.10 10.69 -30.27
CA TYR A 77 8.68 11.04 -30.37
C TYR A 77 8.41 12.43 -29.78
N GLU A 78 7.43 13.11 -30.35
CA GLU A 78 6.91 14.39 -29.86
C GLU A 78 5.38 14.18 -29.69
N PRO A 79 4.89 13.92 -28.47
CA PRO A 79 3.48 13.65 -28.23
C PRO A 79 2.60 14.84 -28.58
N ASP A 80 1.38 14.58 -29.05
CA ASP A 80 0.29 15.54 -28.94
C ASP A 80 -0.35 15.52 -27.54
N GLU A 81 -1.09 16.57 -27.21
CA GLU A 81 -1.74 16.75 -25.90
C GLU A 81 -2.75 15.63 -25.61
N ASP A 82 -3.51 15.21 -26.62
CA ASP A 82 -4.54 14.18 -26.49
C ASP A 82 -3.94 12.81 -26.18
N THR A 83 -2.85 12.43 -26.85
CA THR A 83 -2.14 11.18 -26.52
C THR A 83 -1.51 11.25 -25.13
N THR A 84 -1.00 12.41 -24.73
CA THR A 84 -0.45 12.62 -23.38
C THR A 84 -1.52 12.45 -22.30
N ALA A 85 -2.69 13.06 -22.50
CA ALA A 85 -3.83 12.94 -21.61
C ALA A 85 -4.34 11.49 -21.54
N TYR A 86 -4.41 10.80 -22.68
CA TYR A 86 -4.80 9.39 -22.74
C TYR A 86 -3.94 8.49 -21.84
N TYR A 87 -2.62 8.56 -21.98
CA TYR A 87 -1.72 7.72 -21.16
C TYR A 87 -1.66 8.15 -19.70
N ARG A 88 -1.88 9.43 -19.41
CA ARG A 88 -2.07 9.90 -18.03
C ARG A 88 -3.32 9.27 -17.40
N HIS A 89 -4.45 9.24 -18.10
CA HIS A 89 -5.66 8.61 -17.57
C HIS A 89 -5.51 7.09 -17.40
N LEU A 90 -4.79 6.41 -18.29
CA LEU A 90 -4.42 5.00 -18.06
C LEU A 90 -3.57 4.84 -16.80
N ALA A 91 -2.60 5.71 -16.57
CA ALA A 91 -1.79 5.70 -15.35
C ALA A 91 -2.62 5.94 -14.08
N GLU A 92 -3.61 6.84 -14.12
CA GLU A 92 -4.56 7.07 -13.03
C GLU A 92 -5.33 5.79 -12.68
N ILE A 93 -5.85 5.09 -13.70
CA ILE A 93 -6.57 3.82 -13.52
C ILE A 93 -5.64 2.74 -12.97
N TYR A 94 -4.47 2.56 -13.56
CA TYR A 94 -3.54 1.50 -13.15
C TYR A 94 -2.95 1.72 -11.75
N SER A 95 -2.84 2.98 -11.31
CA SER A 95 -2.39 3.32 -9.97
C SER A 95 -3.51 3.29 -8.92
N ALA A 96 -4.77 3.20 -9.33
CA ALA A 96 -5.90 3.26 -8.41
C ALA A 96 -5.86 2.10 -7.40
N GLY A 97 -6.06 2.44 -6.13
CA GLY A 97 -6.04 1.48 -5.03
C GLY A 97 -4.64 1.02 -4.61
N THR A 98 -3.58 1.68 -5.08
CA THR A 98 -2.22 1.48 -4.55
C THR A 98 -2.14 1.96 -3.10
N ALA A 99 -1.54 1.16 -2.22
CA ALA A 99 -1.48 1.46 -0.79
C ALA A 99 -0.62 2.72 -0.53
N GLU A 100 0.49 2.87 -1.23
CA GLU A 100 1.46 3.96 -1.07
C GLU A 100 0.88 5.31 -1.49
N ALA A 101 0.01 5.34 -2.51
CA ALA A 101 -0.75 6.53 -2.87
C ALA A 101 -1.67 7.02 -1.73
N ASN A 102 -1.97 6.15 -0.76
CA ASN A 102 -2.77 6.45 0.41
C ASN A 102 -1.94 6.43 1.70
N ALA A 103 -0.61 6.60 1.64
CA ALA A 103 0.24 6.53 2.83
C ALA A 103 -0.01 7.68 3.83
N LEU A 104 -0.56 8.81 3.37
CA LEU A 104 -0.84 10.00 4.15
C LEU A 104 -2.17 10.65 3.73
N PRO A 105 -2.77 11.52 4.58
CA PRO A 105 -3.88 12.37 4.16
C PRO A 105 -3.50 13.22 2.94
N GLU A 106 -4.46 13.39 2.02
CA GLU A 106 -4.23 14.03 0.72
C GLU A 106 -3.77 15.49 0.83
N ASP A 107 -4.26 16.22 1.82
CA ASP A 107 -3.99 17.65 2.00
C ASP A 107 -2.75 17.95 2.85
N THR A 108 -2.06 16.93 3.34
CA THR A 108 -0.83 17.12 4.11
C THR A 108 0.28 17.71 3.24
N LEU A 109 0.92 18.77 3.72
CA LEU A 109 2.09 19.38 3.09
C LEU A 109 3.38 18.61 3.41
N LEU A 110 4.15 18.32 2.37
CA LEU A 110 5.51 17.78 2.39
C LEU A 110 6.36 18.67 1.49
N GLY A 111 7.36 19.35 2.08
CA GLY A 111 8.20 20.27 1.30
C GLY A 111 7.44 21.44 0.68
N GLY A 112 6.29 21.82 1.26
CA GLY A 112 5.43 22.89 0.76
C GLY A 112 4.39 22.46 -0.29
N ARG A 113 4.31 21.18 -0.64
CA ARG A 113 3.33 20.62 -1.59
C ARG A 113 2.42 19.59 -0.93
N THR A 114 1.15 19.53 -1.31
CA THR A 114 0.22 18.52 -0.78
C THR A 114 0.57 17.11 -1.25
N PHE A 115 0.29 16.10 -0.43
CA PHE A 115 0.51 14.70 -0.79
C PHE A 115 -0.31 14.29 -2.03
N ARG A 116 -1.52 14.83 -2.19
CA ARG A 116 -2.32 14.71 -3.43
C ARG A 116 -1.54 15.16 -4.66
N SER A 117 -0.90 16.31 -4.56
CA SER A 117 -0.14 16.88 -5.68
C SER A 117 1.10 16.06 -6.00
N TRP A 118 1.79 15.54 -4.98
CA TRP A 118 2.87 14.58 -5.16
C TRP A 118 2.42 13.31 -5.90
N ASN A 119 1.29 12.72 -5.50
CA ASN A 119 0.74 11.55 -6.19
C ASN A 119 0.37 11.86 -7.65
N ALA A 120 -0.22 13.03 -7.92
CA ALA A 120 -0.54 13.45 -9.30
C ALA A 120 0.70 13.59 -10.19
N LEU A 121 1.84 14.04 -9.63
CA LEU A 121 3.12 14.08 -10.32
C LEU A 121 3.65 12.68 -10.63
N SER A 122 3.59 11.76 -9.66
CA SER A 122 3.96 10.36 -9.90
C SER A 122 3.09 9.73 -10.99
N ILE A 123 1.78 9.94 -10.96
CA ILE A 123 0.85 9.49 -12.00
C ILE A 123 1.22 10.07 -13.37
N THR A 124 1.60 11.35 -13.42
CA THR A 124 2.05 11.99 -14.67
C THR A 124 3.33 11.35 -15.19
N ALA A 125 4.30 11.06 -14.31
CA ALA A 125 5.52 10.34 -14.67
C ALA A 125 5.22 8.92 -15.17
N TYR A 126 4.27 8.22 -14.54
CA TYR A 126 3.83 6.91 -14.98
C TYR A 126 3.14 6.96 -16.35
N GLY A 127 2.32 7.98 -16.61
CA GLY A 127 1.73 8.20 -17.93
C GLY A 127 2.79 8.33 -19.03
N ARG A 128 3.90 9.04 -18.75
CA ARG A 128 5.05 9.13 -19.67
C ARG A 128 5.72 7.77 -19.91
N VAL A 129 5.83 6.93 -18.88
CA VAL A 129 6.33 5.55 -19.00
C VAL A 129 5.42 4.70 -19.88
N LEU A 130 4.10 4.72 -19.65
CA LEU A 130 3.13 3.98 -20.46
C LEU A 130 3.17 4.43 -21.92
N HIS A 131 3.28 5.74 -22.15
CA HIS A 131 3.39 6.29 -23.49
C HIS A 131 4.68 5.89 -24.19
N HIS A 132 5.81 5.91 -23.49
CA HIS A 132 7.10 5.45 -24.01
C HIS A 132 7.04 3.98 -24.44
N ILE A 133 6.48 3.10 -23.60
CA ILE A 133 6.28 1.69 -23.91
C ILE A 133 5.39 1.52 -25.16
N ALA A 134 4.32 2.31 -25.28
CA ALA A 134 3.46 2.26 -26.44
C ALA A 134 4.18 2.68 -27.73
N CYS A 135 4.99 3.74 -27.68
CA CYS A 135 5.82 4.16 -28.82
C CYS A 135 6.83 3.07 -29.23
N ALA A 136 7.54 2.50 -28.25
CA ALA A 136 8.54 1.47 -28.48
C ALA A 136 7.92 0.19 -29.09
N THR A 137 6.81 -0.29 -28.52
CA THR A 137 6.12 -1.49 -29.02
C THR A 137 5.50 -1.27 -30.40
N ARG A 138 5.00 -0.06 -30.69
CA ARG A 138 4.46 0.28 -32.01
C ARG A 138 5.54 0.34 -33.09
N LEU A 139 6.70 0.92 -32.78
CA LEU A 139 7.84 0.92 -33.70
C LEU A 139 8.37 -0.49 -33.97
N MET A 140 8.50 -1.34 -32.94
CA MET A 140 8.92 -2.73 -33.11
C MET A 140 7.96 -3.50 -34.03
N ALA A 141 6.65 -3.27 -33.89
CA ALA A 141 5.64 -3.93 -34.73
C ALA A 141 5.73 -3.52 -36.22
N THR A 142 6.20 -2.30 -36.50
CA THR A 142 6.35 -1.79 -37.88
C THR A 142 7.77 -1.96 -38.43
N ARG A 143 8.75 -2.25 -37.57
CA ARG A 143 10.18 -2.41 -37.89
C ARG A 143 10.76 -3.59 -37.09
N PRO A 144 10.62 -4.83 -37.59
CA PRO A 144 10.96 -6.04 -36.84
C PRO A 144 12.43 -6.18 -36.44
N ASN A 145 13.34 -5.44 -37.10
CA ASN A 145 14.77 -5.46 -36.78
C ASN A 145 15.13 -4.64 -35.54
N LEU A 146 14.17 -3.90 -34.96
CA LEU A 146 14.40 -3.17 -33.71
C LEU A 146 14.22 -4.09 -32.52
N GLU A 147 15.16 -4.02 -31.58
CA GLU A 147 15.04 -4.71 -30.30
C GLU A 147 14.38 -3.81 -29.27
N LEU A 148 13.30 -4.31 -28.65
CA LEU A 148 12.55 -3.57 -27.64
C LEU A 148 13.44 -3.14 -26.45
N ARG A 149 14.42 -3.96 -26.06
CA ARG A 149 15.39 -3.65 -25.00
C ARG A 149 16.13 -2.34 -25.27
N ASN A 150 16.51 -2.10 -26.54
CA ASN A 150 17.25 -0.91 -26.94
C ASN A 150 16.33 0.32 -26.97
N LEU A 151 15.06 0.14 -27.34
CA LEU A 151 14.07 1.21 -27.36
C LEU A 151 13.62 1.66 -25.96
N LEU A 152 13.51 0.72 -25.01
CA LEU A 152 13.02 0.99 -23.64
C LEU A 152 14.09 1.55 -22.70
N THR A 153 15.36 1.47 -23.07
CA THR A 153 16.48 1.98 -22.25
C THR A 153 16.84 3.37 -22.74
N ALA A 154 16.36 4.40 -22.05
CA ALA A 154 16.63 5.79 -22.42
C ALA A 154 17.47 6.52 -21.36
N PHE A 155 18.18 7.55 -21.81
CA PHE A 155 18.85 8.53 -20.96
C PHE A 155 18.51 9.93 -21.49
N ALA A 156 18.55 10.92 -20.60
CA ALA A 156 18.26 12.30 -20.94
C ALA A 156 19.16 13.25 -20.15
N HIS A 157 19.33 14.47 -20.65
CA HIS A 157 19.96 15.53 -19.88
C HIS A 157 19.01 15.96 -18.75
N LYS A 158 19.55 16.25 -17.56
CA LYS A 158 18.75 16.67 -16.38
C LYS A 158 17.87 17.89 -16.69
N GLU A 159 18.43 18.84 -17.44
CA GLU A 159 17.72 20.06 -17.87
C GLU A 159 16.54 19.75 -18.81
N ASP A 160 16.64 18.74 -19.67
CA ASP A 160 15.53 18.37 -20.56
C ASP A 160 14.36 17.78 -19.75
N VAL A 161 14.66 16.93 -18.77
CA VAL A 161 13.65 16.37 -17.86
C VAL A 161 12.99 17.48 -17.04
N LYS A 162 13.76 18.45 -16.56
CA LYS A 162 13.25 19.63 -15.87
C LYS A 162 12.34 20.46 -16.77
N ALA A 163 12.75 20.73 -18.01
CA ALA A 163 11.96 21.46 -18.98
C ALA A 163 10.61 20.77 -19.26
N LEU A 164 10.57 19.43 -19.31
CA LEU A 164 9.32 18.67 -19.45
C LEU A 164 8.37 18.86 -18.27
N TRP A 165 8.86 19.05 -17.05
CA TRP A 165 8.01 19.37 -15.90
C TRP A 165 7.50 20.81 -15.95
N GLN A 166 8.33 21.75 -16.40
CA GLN A 166 7.92 23.13 -16.60
C GLN A 166 6.84 23.26 -17.69
N GLN A 167 6.98 22.53 -18.79
CA GLN A 167 5.96 22.44 -19.83
C GLN A 167 4.65 21.82 -19.31
N ALA A 168 4.74 20.93 -18.31
CA ALA A 168 3.58 20.37 -17.61
C ALA A 168 2.98 21.31 -16.55
N GLY A 169 3.46 22.55 -16.46
CA GLY A 169 2.92 23.60 -15.58
C GLY A 169 3.66 23.79 -14.25
N GLU A 170 4.77 23.09 -14.01
CA GLU A 170 5.55 23.26 -12.79
C GLU A 170 6.45 24.51 -12.85
N SER A 171 6.59 25.22 -11.73
CA SER A 171 7.57 26.31 -11.63
C SER A 171 9.00 25.76 -11.72
N ALA A 172 9.99 26.62 -11.98
CA ALA A 172 11.38 26.16 -12.08
C ALA A 172 11.88 25.48 -10.79
N SER A 173 11.60 26.08 -9.62
CA SER A 173 11.95 25.50 -8.32
C SER A 173 11.17 24.23 -8.02
N SER A 174 9.91 24.16 -8.44
CA SER A 174 9.09 22.98 -8.28
C SER A 174 9.61 21.82 -9.13
N ALA A 175 9.92 22.07 -10.41
CA ALA A 175 10.47 21.07 -11.31
C ALA A 175 11.76 20.44 -10.74
N ASP A 176 12.62 21.24 -10.11
CA ASP A 176 13.81 20.72 -9.41
C ASP A 176 13.44 19.76 -8.28
N GLN A 177 12.45 20.13 -7.45
CA GLN A 177 11.95 19.26 -6.38
C GLN A 177 11.31 17.98 -6.93
N VAL A 178 10.56 18.06 -8.04
CA VAL A 178 9.94 16.89 -8.68
C VAL A 178 10.99 15.93 -9.21
N VAL A 179 11.99 16.44 -9.94
CA VAL A 179 13.07 15.61 -10.46
C VAL A 179 13.82 14.93 -9.31
N ALA A 180 14.19 15.67 -8.26
CA ALA A 180 14.82 15.08 -7.08
C ALA A 180 13.95 14.00 -6.44
N GLY A 181 12.65 14.29 -6.24
CA GLY A 181 11.68 13.38 -5.61
C GLY A 181 11.43 12.06 -6.34
N LEU A 182 11.67 12.03 -7.65
CA LEU A 182 11.48 10.86 -8.50
C LEU A 182 12.81 10.18 -8.89
N SER A 183 13.94 10.72 -8.42
CA SER A 183 15.28 10.24 -8.73
C SER A 183 15.85 9.32 -7.66
N LEU A 184 16.57 8.28 -8.10
CA LEU A 184 17.51 7.52 -7.30
C LEU A 184 18.91 8.11 -7.49
N ASN A 185 19.55 8.50 -6.39
CA ASN A 185 20.94 8.96 -6.33
C ASN A 185 21.79 7.98 -5.50
N ALA A 186 23.09 8.23 -5.41
CA ALA A 186 24.02 7.34 -4.70
C ALA A 186 23.65 7.14 -3.22
N ASP A 187 23.30 8.21 -2.51
CA ASP A 187 22.95 8.15 -1.08
C ASP A 187 21.68 7.32 -0.85
N THR A 188 20.65 7.57 -1.65
CA THR A 188 19.37 6.84 -1.57
C THR A 188 19.50 5.39 -2.01
N ALA A 189 20.33 5.10 -3.02
CA ALA A 189 20.65 3.73 -3.43
C ALA A 189 21.32 2.94 -2.29
N ALA A 190 22.28 3.54 -1.58
CA ALA A 190 22.94 2.92 -0.45
C ALA A 190 21.95 2.59 0.70
N ILE A 191 20.94 3.44 0.93
CA ILE A 191 19.90 3.16 1.93
C ILE A 191 18.99 2.01 1.47
N CYS A 192 18.61 1.95 0.19
CA CYS A 192 17.84 0.82 -0.34
C CYS A 192 18.60 -0.49 -0.20
N GLU A 193 19.90 -0.49 -0.56
CA GLU A 193 20.78 -1.65 -0.42
C GLU A 193 20.88 -2.12 1.03
N HIS A 194 21.16 -1.20 1.97
CA HIS A 194 21.25 -1.51 3.40
C HIS A 194 19.97 -2.17 3.95
N ASN A 195 18.80 -1.72 3.49
CA ASN A 195 17.52 -2.23 3.95
C ASN A 195 17.01 -3.45 3.17
N HIS A 196 17.78 -3.92 2.17
CA HIS A 196 17.36 -4.94 1.21
C HIS A 196 16.04 -4.58 0.50
N GLU A 197 15.85 -3.29 0.22
CA GLU A 197 14.69 -2.77 -0.47
C GLU A 197 14.93 -2.64 -1.97
N GLN A 198 13.89 -2.87 -2.76
CA GLN A 198 13.94 -2.63 -4.20
C GLN A 198 13.64 -1.16 -4.48
N PRO A 199 14.59 -0.36 -5.00
CA PRO A 199 14.30 1.01 -5.40
C PRO A 199 13.35 1.00 -6.61
N LEU A 200 12.34 1.88 -6.60
CA LEU A 200 11.36 2.03 -7.69
C LEU A 200 11.36 3.46 -8.27
N PRO A 201 12.49 3.94 -8.82
CA PRO A 201 12.59 5.31 -9.31
C PRO A 201 12.00 5.49 -10.71
N TYR A 202 11.71 6.73 -11.08
CA TYR A 202 11.49 7.12 -12.48
C TYR A 202 12.76 7.62 -13.15
N TYR A 203 13.72 8.11 -12.36
CA TYR A 203 15.01 8.60 -12.85
C TYR A 203 16.15 7.99 -12.03
N ILE A 204 17.27 7.66 -12.67
CA ILE A 204 18.50 7.26 -11.95
C ILE A 204 19.58 8.25 -12.32
N GLU A 205 20.19 8.89 -11.33
CA GLU A 205 21.28 9.82 -11.60
C GLU A 205 22.46 9.12 -12.27
N PHE A 206 22.92 9.66 -13.40
CA PHE A 206 24.01 9.12 -14.18
C PHE A 206 25.03 10.21 -14.51
N GLY A 207 26.10 10.29 -13.70
CA GLY A 207 27.09 11.35 -13.80
C GLY A 207 26.51 12.73 -13.46
N ARG A 208 27.21 13.78 -13.90
CA ARG A 208 26.87 15.17 -13.52
C ARG A 208 25.57 15.66 -14.16
N ASN A 209 25.39 15.37 -15.46
CA ASN A 209 24.41 16.06 -16.29
C ASN A 209 23.28 15.16 -16.81
N PHE A 210 23.37 13.85 -16.64
CA PHE A 210 22.44 12.90 -17.24
C PHE A 210 21.65 12.12 -16.17
N VAL A 211 20.51 11.59 -16.61
CA VAL A 211 19.72 10.60 -15.88
C VAL A 211 19.36 9.45 -16.81
N LEU A 212 19.30 8.24 -16.27
CA LEU A 212 18.64 7.11 -16.91
C LEU A 212 17.14 7.19 -16.63
N LEU A 213 16.33 6.73 -17.58
CA LEU A 213 14.86 6.75 -17.52
C LEU A 213 14.32 5.31 -17.43
N PRO A 214 14.45 4.62 -16.29
CA PRO A 214 13.92 3.28 -16.14
C PRO A 214 12.40 3.24 -16.26
N ILE A 215 11.88 2.26 -17.01
CA ILE A 215 10.42 2.01 -17.08
C ILE A 215 9.90 1.22 -15.86
N PHE A 216 10.77 0.49 -15.17
CA PHE A 216 10.34 -0.51 -14.18
C PHE A 216 9.75 0.10 -12.90
N GLY A 217 10.15 1.32 -12.51
CA GLY A 217 9.61 1.98 -11.32
C GLY A 217 8.10 2.19 -11.43
N GLY A 218 7.67 2.85 -12.51
CA GLY A 218 6.24 3.06 -12.80
C GLY A 218 5.47 1.76 -13.02
N MET A 219 6.07 0.78 -13.71
CA MET A 219 5.43 -0.50 -14.02
C MET A 219 5.20 -1.40 -12.80
N LEU A 220 6.06 -1.30 -11.78
CA LEU A 220 5.93 -2.10 -10.56
C LEU A 220 5.02 -1.42 -9.54
N ASN A 221 5.30 -0.16 -9.20
CA ASN A 221 4.44 0.62 -8.32
C ASN A 221 4.77 2.11 -8.51
N ALA A 222 3.84 2.83 -9.13
CA ALA A 222 4.00 4.25 -9.43
C ALA A 222 4.27 5.11 -8.18
N SER A 223 3.68 4.76 -7.03
CA SER A 223 3.73 5.59 -5.82
C SER A 223 4.85 5.19 -4.87
N ALA A 224 5.26 3.93 -4.82
CA ALA A 224 6.17 3.43 -3.79
C ALA A 224 7.54 4.14 -3.75
N GLY A 225 8.18 4.34 -4.91
CA GLY A 225 9.45 5.06 -4.98
C GLY A 225 9.33 6.50 -4.49
N LEU A 226 8.27 7.19 -4.92
CA LEU A 226 7.98 8.56 -4.49
C LEU A 226 7.73 8.63 -2.97
N THR A 227 6.85 7.78 -2.44
CA THR A 227 6.50 7.77 -1.02
C THR A 227 7.73 7.54 -0.14
N TRP A 228 8.59 6.61 -0.53
CA TRP A 228 9.85 6.36 0.17
C TRP A 228 10.77 7.59 0.14
N HIS A 229 10.92 8.22 -1.03
CA HIS A 229 11.77 9.40 -1.17
C HIS A 229 11.22 10.58 -0.35
N LEU A 230 9.92 10.84 -0.39
CA LEU A 230 9.29 11.90 0.40
C LEU A 230 9.51 11.71 1.90
N ARG A 231 9.41 10.46 2.38
CA ARG A 231 9.69 10.11 3.78
C ARG A 231 11.15 10.38 4.18
N ALA A 232 12.08 10.14 3.26
CA ALA A 232 13.51 10.38 3.48
C ALA A 232 13.85 11.89 3.42
N ALA A 233 13.38 12.59 2.39
CA ALA A 233 13.68 13.99 2.13
C ALA A 233 12.96 14.97 3.07
N PHE A 234 11.71 14.67 3.43
CA PHE A 234 10.85 15.55 4.24
C PHE A 234 10.45 14.90 5.56
N ARG A 235 11.42 14.30 6.27
CA ARG A 235 11.14 13.49 7.46
C ARG A 235 10.31 14.20 8.53
N ARG A 236 10.59 15.47 8.81
CA ARG A 236 9.86 16.26 9.80
C ARG A 236 8.39 16.48 9.42
N ASP A 237 8.15 16.83 8.15
CA ASP A 237 6.79 17.01 7.63
C ASP A 237 6.05 15.68 7.61
N TRP A 238 6.74 14.59 7.23
CA TRP A 238 6.20 13.23 7.24
C TRP A 238 5.77 12.81 8.65
N ASP A 239 6.62 13.01 9.66
CA ASP A 239 6.28 12.63 11.04
C ASP A 239 5.07 13.41 11.56
N LYS A 240 4.96 14.71 11.24
CA LYS A 240 3.77 15.52 11.55
C LYS A 240 2.52 15.07 10.77
N ALA A 241 2.70 14.60 9.53
CA ALA A 241 1.62 14.13 8.67
C ALA A 241 0.91 12.89 9.23
N VAL A 242 1.66 12.04 9.94
CA VAL A 242 1.16 10.81 10.55
C VAL A 242 0.03 11.10 11.54
N ASP A 243 0.05 12.24 12.24
CA ASP A 243 -1.00 12.63 13.19
C ASP A 243 -2.40 12.73 12.54
N GLY A 244 -2.45 13.03 11.24
CA GLY A 244 -3.72 13.14 10.50
C GLY A 244 -4.33 11.79 10.08
N ARG A 245 -3.58 10.68 10.20
CA ARG A 245 -3.99 9.35 9.73
C ARG A 245 -5.22 8.84 10.46
N GLU A 246 -5.28 9.00 11.77
CA GLU A 246 -6.40 8.48 12.57
C GLU A 246 -7.74 9.06 12.11
N ARG A 247 -7.81 10.38 11.91
CA ARG A 247 -9.02 11.06 11.42
C ARG A 247 -9.47 10.49 10.07
N VAL A 248 -8.55 10.40 9.11
CA VAL A 248 -8.87 9.84 7.78
C VAL A 248 -9.35 8.39 7.89
N PHE A 249 -8.75 7.60 8.78
CA PHE A 249 -9.13 6.21 8.94
C PHE A 249 -10.52 6.07 9.58
N ARG A 250 -10.86 6.95 10.54
CA ARG A 250 -12.22 7.06 11.09
C ARG A 250 -13.22 7.49 10.02
N ASP A 251 -12.89 8.45 9.18
CA ASP A 251 -13.75 8.87 8.07
C ASP A 251 -14.02 7.70 7.11
N ASN A 252 -12.99 6.89 6.81
CA ASN A 252 -13.17 5.69 5.98
C ASN A 252 -14.09 4.65 6.65
N LEU A 253 -14.03 4.48 7.98
CA LEU A 253 -14.99 3.63 8.70
C LEU A 253 -16.42 4.15 8.54
N ARG A 254 -16.63 5.47 8.61
CA ARG A 254 -17.95 6.10 8.40
C ARG A 254 -18.47 5.89 6.97
N ASP A 255 -17.57 5.94 6.00
CA ASP A 255 -17.90 5.66 4.59
C ASP A 255 -18.28 4.20 4.35
N LEU A 256 -17.66 3.26 5.06
CA LEU A 256 -17.98 1.83 4.98
C LEU A 256 -19.29 1.51 5.72
N PHE A 257 -19.40 1.97 6.96
CA PHE A 257 -20.51 1.70 7.87
C PHE A 257 -21.51 2.87 7.88
N LYS A 258 -22.37 2.91 6.85
CA LYS A 258 -23.31 4.02 6.64
C LYS A 258 -24.62 3.88 7.45
N PRO A 259 -25.26 5.01 7.82
CA PRO A 259 -26.64 5.03 8.28
C PRO A 259 -27.64 4.52 7.21
N PRO A 260 -28.84 4.06 7.60
CA PRO A 260 -29.36 4.00 8.97
C PRO A 260 -28.87 2.78 9.76
N ARG A 261 -28.25 1.80 9.08
CA ARG A 261 -27.86 0.55 9.72
C ARG A 261 -26.75 0.75 10.75
N TYR A 262 -25.75 1.57 10.44
CA TYR A 262 -24.63 1.78 11.34
C TYR A 262 -24.58 3.20 11.88
N THR A 263 -24.07 3.32 13.11
CA THR A 263 -23.69 4.59 13.74
C THR A 263 -22.20 4.58 14.01
N VAL A 264 -21.46 5.50 13.38
CA VAL A 264 -20.02 5.72 13.59
C VAL A 264 -19.80 7.21 13.87
N PRO A 265 -19.52 7.58 15.14
CA PRO A 265 -19.18 8.95 15.52
C PRO A 265 -17.93 9.46 14.80
N ASP A 266 -17.81 10.77 14.67
CA ASP A 266 -16.65 11.47 14.08
C ASP A 266 -15.47 11.67 15.05
N ARG A 267 -15.62 11.19 16.30
CA ARG A 267 -14.64 11.31 17.37
C ARG A 267 -14.32 9.98 18.05
N GLY A 268 -13.16 9.92 18.68
CA GLY A 268 -12.80 8.88 19.65
C GLY A 268 -13.39 9.14 21.04
N PHE A 269 -13.08 8.25 21.99
CA PHE A 269 -13.59 8.29 23.35
C PHE A 269 -12.48 8.06 24.37
N HIS A 270 -12.40 8.91 25.40
CA HIS A 270 -11.50 8.69 26.53
C HIS A 270 -12.19 7.84 27.59
N ILE A 271 -11.52 6.77 28.00
CA ILE A 271 -12.00 5.85 29.03
C ILE A 271 -11.36 6.21 30.35
N LYS A 272 -12.20 6.30 31.39
CA LYS A 272 -11.77 6.61 32.75
C LYS A 272 -11.96 5.39 33.66
N ARG A 273 -11.08 5.27 34.64
CA ARG A 273 -11.23 4.37 35.79
C ARG A 273 -12.34 4.88 36.70
N SER A 274 -12.74 4.04 37.66
CA SER A 274 -13.74 4.40 38.69
C SER A 274 -13.29 5.58 39.57
N ASP A 275 -11.99 5.79 39.73
CA ASP A 275 -11.40 6.92 40.45
C ASP A 275 -11.33 8.23 39.62
N GLY A 276 -11.80 8.19 38.37
CA GLY A 276 -11.81 9.33 37.45
C GLY A 276 -10.51 9.53 36.66
N THR A 277 -9.46 8.77 36.92
CA THR A 277 -8.20 8.83 36.15
C THR A 277 -8.36 8.22 34.76
N GLU A 278 -7.60 8.72 33.78
CA GLU A 278 -7.63 8.18 32.43
C GLU A 278 -7.00 6.78 32.37
N LEU A 279 -7.74 5.83 31.79
CA LEU A 279 -7.30 4.46 31.58
C LEU A 279 -6.61 4.30 30.22
N THR A 280 -7.33 4.71 29.16
CA THR A 280 -6.92 4.66 27.75
C THR A 280 -7.95 5.37 26.89
N ASP A 281 -7.68 5.56 25.62
CA ASP A 281 -8.59 6.04 24.58
C ASP A 281 -9.14 4.90 23.69
N ILE A 282 -10.20 5.20 22.94
CA ILE A 282 -10.78 4.38 21.88
C ILE A 282 -10.85 5.26 20.63
N ASP A 283 -10.07 4.93 19.60
CA ASP A 283 -9.93 5.76 18.40
C ASP A 283 -11.24 5.88 17.61
N ALA A 284 -12.03 4.80 17.56
CA ALA A 284 -13.33 4.76 16.89
C ALA A 284 -14.28 3.72 17.49
N VAL A 285 -15.58 3.91 17.23
CA VAL A 285 -16.62 2.93 17.55
C VAL A 285 -17.56 2.74 16.37
N ALA A 286 -18.09 1.53 16.22
CA ALA A 286 -19.13 1.23 15.24
C ALA A 286 -20.26 0.46 15.90
N LEU A 287 -21.47 1.02 15.87
CA LEU A 287 -22.68 0.39 16.37
C LEU A 287 -23.52 -0.11 15.18
N ASP A 288 -23.83 -1.41 15.14
CA ASP A 288 -24.86 -1.95 14.26
C ASP A 288 -26.22 -1.74 14.92
N ASN A 289 -27.02 -0.80 14.40
CA ASN A 289 -28.33 -0.43 14.95
C ASN A 289 -29.37 -1.54 14.74
N VAL A 290 -29.12 -2.52 13.86
CA VAL A 290 -30.05 -3.64 13.62
C VAL A 290 -29.83 -4.74 14.66
N THR A 291 -28.58 -5.12 14.90
CA THR A 291 -28.25 -6.19 15.87
C THR A 291 -28.05 -5.67 17.29
N GLY A 292 -27.83 -4.36 17.42
CA GLY A 292 -27.50 -3.68 18.66
C GLY A 292 -26.08 -3.96 19.16
N ARG A 293 -25.20 -4.58 18.35
CA ARG A 293 -23.82 -4.89 18.72
C ARG A 293 -22.91 -3.68 18.52
N LEU A 294 -22.18 -3.32 19.57
CA LEU A 294 -21.13 -2.31 19.54
C LEU A 294 -19.77 -2.94 19.22
N CYS A 295 -18.96 -2.26 18.42
CA CYS A 295 -17.55 -2.57 18.24
C CYS A 295 -16.68 -1.39 18.70
N LEU A 296 -15.73 -1.67 19.58
CA LEU A 296 -14.71 -0.74 20.06
C LEU A 296 -13.43 -0.96 19.24
N ILE A 297 -12.90 0.10 18.63
CA ILE A 297 -11.89 -0.02 17.59
C ILE A 297 -10.64 0.78 17.95
N GLN A 298 -9.49 0.11 17.99
CA GLN A 298 -8.18 0.75 17.91
C GLN A 298 -7.72 0.75 16.46
N LEU A 299 -7.40 1.93 15.95
CA LEU A 299 -6.88 2.16 14.60
C LEU A 299 -5.35 2.12 14.62
N LYS A 300 -4.76 1.37 13.71
CA LYS A 300 -3.30 1.33 13.51
C LYS A 300 -2.98 1.58 12.05
N TRP A 301 -2.23 2.65 11.77
CA TRP A 301 -1.82 2.99 10.41
C TRP A 301 -0.29 3.00 10.31
N PRO A 302 0.35 1.82 10.32
CA PRO A 302 1.80 1.71 10.14
C PRO A 302 2.18 2.20 8.74
N ASP A 303 3.42 2.70 8.58
CA ASP A 303 3.91 2.90 7.21
C ASP A 303 4.04 1.56 6.49
N ILE A 304 3.88 1.62 5.18
CA ILE A 304 4.10 0.50 4.27
C ILE A 304 5.59 0.17 4.27
N TYR A 305 5.88 -1.12 4.19
CA TYR A 305 7.21 -1.68 4.03
C TYR A 305 7.22 -2.53 2.75
N GLY A 306 8.38 -2.63 2.12
CA GLY A 306 8.56 -3.42 0.91
C GLY A 306 9.04 -4.82 1.26
N ARG A 307 10.26 -5.14 0.84
CA ARG A 307 10.89 -6.45 1.06
C ARG A 307 11.76 -6.49 2.33
N SER A 308 11.89 -5.39 3.06
CA SER A 308 12.68 -5.33 4.27
C SER A 308 12.04 -6.16 5.40
N VAL A 309 12.72 -7.25 5.77
CA VAL A 309 12.35 -8.08 6.91
C VAL A 309 12.46 -7.30 8.23
N THR A 310 13.41 -6.37 8.31
CA THR A 310 13.58 -5.48 9.47
C THR A 310 12.39 -4.57 9.64
N GLU A 311 11.94 -3.89 8.56
CA GLU A 311 10.74 -3.06 8.63
C GLU A 311 9.50 -3.90 8.93
N ARG A 312 9.33 -5.07 8.30
CA ARG A 312 8.24 -6.02 8.59
C ARG A 312 8.18 -6.34 10.09
N ASN A 313 9.31 -6.73 10.68
CA ASN A 313 9.40 -7.06 12.10
C ASN A 313 9.08 -5.85 13.00
N SER A 314 9.54 -4.65 12.62
CA SER A 314 9.19 -3.41 13.33
C SER A 314 7.67 -3.15 13.30
N ARG A 315 7.00 -3.35 12.16
CA ARG A 315 5.54 -3.17 12.07
C ARG A 315 4.78 -4.20 12.89
N ARG A 316 5.22 -5.47 12.86
CA ARG A 316 4.69 -6.54 13.71
C ARG A 316 4.77 -6.18 15.19
N ILE A 317 5.96 -5.85 15.70
CA ILE A 317 6.16 -5.51 17.12
C ILE A 317 5.31 -4.30 17.52
N ASN A 318 5.28 -3.26 16.69
CA ASN A 318 4.50 -2.06 17.00
C ASN A 318 2.99 -2.31 16.97
N LEU A 319 2.51 -3.22 16.12
CA LEU A 319 1.10 -3.62 16.11
C LEU A 319 0.74 -4.38 17.40
N LEU A 320 1.58 -5.32 17.83
CA LEU A 320 1.35 -6.14 19.04
C LEU A 320 1.34 -5.35 20.35
N LYS A 321 1.88 -4.12 20.37
CA LYS A 321 1.68 -3.19 21.50
C LYS A 321 0.20 -2.92 21.79
N ALA A 322 -0.69 -3.16 20.82
CA ALA A 322 -2.12 -3.08 21.05
C ALA A 322 -2.67 -4.17 22.00
N ASN A 323 -1.91 -5.23 22.32
CA ASN A 323 -2.31 -6.19 23.36
C ASN A 323 -2.57 -5.50 24.72
N ASP A 324 -1.74 -4.52 25.10
CA ASP A 324 -1.92 -3.76 26.34
C ASP A 324 -3.23 -2.97 26.32
N TRP A 325 -3.59 -2.41 25.16
CA TRP A 325 -4.86 -1.73 24.95
C TRP A 325 -6.05 -2.70 25.04
N VAL A 326 -5.94 -3.86 24.38
CA VAL A 326 -6.97 -4.92 24.43
C VAL A 326 -7.20 -5.37 25.87
N ALA A 327 -6.14 -5.54 26.65
CA ALA A 327 -6.25 -5.89 28.06
C ALA A 327 -7.04 -4.85 28.86
N ARG A 328 -6.65 -3.57 28.76
CA ARG A 328 -7.32 -2.46 29.46
C ARG A 328 -8.79 -2.33 29.05
N ILE A 329 -9.10 -2.42 27.75
CA ILE A 329 -10.46 -2.31 27.25
C ILE A 329 -11.30 -3.52 27.65
N SER A 330 -10.75 -4.74 27.56
CA SER A 330 -11.45 -5.95 28.00
C SER A 330 -11.81 -5.88 29.49
N ASP A 331 -10.88 -5.45 30.33
CA ASP A 331 -11.09 -5.31 31.77
C ASP A 331 -12.12 -4.21 32.06
N TRP A 332 -12.03 -3.09 31.33
CA TRP A 332 -13.03 -2.03 31.44
C TRP A 332 -14.42 -2.50 31.01
N VAL A 333 -14.56 -3.20 29.89
CA VAL A 333 -15.84 -3.77 29.43
C VAL A 333 -16.41 -4.68 30.51
N GLY A 334 -15.59 -5.55 31.11
CA GLY A 334 -15.95 -6.27 32.34
C GLY A 334 -17.23 -7.12 32.23
N GLY A 335 -17.48 -7.71 31.05
CA GLY A 335 -18.67 -8.52 30.77
C GLY A 335 -19.97 -7.74 30.53
N ARG A 336 -19.92 -6.39 30.51
CA ARG A 336 -21.07 -5.53 30.22
C ARG A 336 -21.62 -5.75 28.80
N SER A 337 -22.92 -5.50 28.64
CA SER A 337 -23.58 -5.54 27.32
C SER A 337 -23.21 -4.34 26.45
N SER A 338 -23.45 -4.42 25.13
CA SER A 338 -23.31 -3.27 24.23
C SER A 338 -24.16 -2.07 24.69
N SER A 339 -25.37 -2.32 25.22
CA SER A 339 -26.23 -1.27 25.79
C SER A 339 -25.57 -0.52 26.95
N ASP A 340 -24.94 -1.24 27.87
CA ASP A 340 -24.30 -0.62 29.05
C ASP A 340 -23.05 0.15 28.67
N VAL A 341 -22.27 -0.38 27.71
CA VAL A 341 -21.08 0.31 27.19
C VAL A 341 -21.48 1.54 26.38
N CYS A 342 -22.50 1.47 25.52
CA CYS A 342 -23.02 2.65 24.81
C CYS A 342 -23.50 3.75 25.77
N ARG A 343 -24.17 3.38 26.87
CA ARG A 343 -24.58 4.34 27.91
C ARG A 343 -23.38 5.01 28.57
N ALA A 344 -22.34 4.24 28.89
CA ALA A 344 -21.09 4.78 29.45
C ALA A 344 -20.35 5.72 28.49
N LEU A 345 -20.47 5.49 27.17
CA LEU A 345 -19.88 6.34 26.13
C LEU A 345 -20.78 7.51 25.69
N GLY A 346 -22.02 7.58 26.17
CA GLY A 346 -23.00 8.59 25.76
C GLY A 346 -23.52 8.42 24.33
N LEU A 347 -23.55 7.19 23.81
CA LEU A 347 -23.96 6.87 22.42
C LEU A 347 -25.46 6.54 22.28
N GLY A 348 -26.22 6.53 23.38
CA GLY A 348 -27.64 6.17 23.38
C GLY A 348 -27.89 4.67 23.56
N ASN A 349 -29.00 4.19 23.00
CA ASN A 349 -29.45 2.80 23.19
C ASN A 349 -28.77 1.85 22.20
N ALA A 350 -28.31 0.71 22.71
CA ALA A 350 -27.85 -0.44 21.93
C ALA A 350 -28.47 -1.74 22.48
N GLY A 351 -28.13 -2.88 21.88
CA GLY A 351 -28.67 -4.19 22.23
C GLY A 351 -27.94 -4.88 23.38
N SER A 352 -28.41 -6.08 23.73
CA SER A 352 -27.82 -6.95 24.74
C SER A 352 -26.54 -7.72 24.34
N PRO A 353 -26.16 -7.90 23.06
CA PRO A 353 -24.94 -8.63 22.72
C PRO A 353 -23.68 -8.03 23.38
N PRO A 354 -22.67 -8.84 23.72
CA PRO A 354 -21.39 -8.31 24.21
C PRO A 354 -20.72 -7.49 23.11
N PRO A 355 -20.03 -6.39 23.46
CA PRO A 355 -19.30 -5.59 22.50
C PRO A 355 -18.11 -6.39 21.92
N ALA A 356 -17.79 -6.14 20.65
CA ALA A 356 -16.57 -6.63 20.04
C ALA A 356 -15.42 -5.63 20.28
N ILE A 357 -14.21 -6.15 20.48
CA ILE A 357 -12.98 -5.36 20.51
C ILE A 357 -12.23 -5.64 19.21
N LEU A 358 -11.83 -4.61 18.48
CA LEU A 358 -11.18 -4.74 17.18
C LEU A 358 -9.89 -3.90 17.16
N VAL A 359 -8.77 -4.53 16.84
CA VAL A 359 -7.54 -3.87 16.41
C VAL A 359 -7.53 -3.88 14.89
N LEU A 360 -7.70 -2.70 14.29
CA LEU A 360 -7.82 -2.53 12.84
C LEU A 360 -6.57 -1.87 12.27
N ALA A 361 -5.78 -2.66 11.52
CA ALA A 361 -4.60 -2.15 10.84
C ALA A 361 -4.95 -1.65 9.43
N ARG A 362 -4.31 -0.57 8.97
CA ARG A 362 -4.59 -0.03 7.63
C ARG A 362 -4.20 -0.98 6.50
N HIS A 363 -3.08 -1.68 6.64
CA HIS A 363 -2.49 -2.45 5.55
C HIS A 363 -2.43 -3.95 5.87
N VAL A 364 -1.77 -4.30 6.98
CA VAL A 364 -1.54 -5.70 7.39
C VAL A 364 -1.76 -5.78 8.90
N ALA A 365 -2.57 -6.73 9.34
CA ALA A 365 -2.79 -7.01 10.75
C ALA A 365 -2.18 -8.36 11.19
N ARG A 366 -2.13 -9.32 10.25
CA ARG A 366 -1.63 -10.67 10.52
C ARG A 366 -0.28 -10.88 9.84
N PHE A 367 0.65 -11.45 10.59
CA PHE A 367 2.01 -11.70 10.14
C PHE A 367 2.30 -13.19 10.27
N SER A 368 2.80 -13.81 9.19
CA SER A 368 3.30 -15.18 9.28
C SER A 368 4.40 -15.33 10.34
N GLY A 369 4.30 -16.41 11.11
CA GLY A 369 5.13 -16.71 12.28
C GLY A 369 4.68 -16.02 13.57
N GLU A 370 3.58 -15.25 13.58
CA GLU A 370 3.08 -14.56 14.78
C GLU A 370 1.88 -15.27 15.41
N SER A 371 1.91 -15.44 16.74
CA SER A 371 0.84 -16.07 17.51
C SER A 371 0.44 -15.29 18.78
N ASN A 372 1.16 -14.22 19.13
CA ASN A 372 0.96 -13.45 20.37
C ASN A 372 -0.15 -12.40 20.25
N TYR A 373 -1.16 -12.65 19.44
CA TYR A 373 -2.34 -11.80 19.36
C TYR A 373 -3.25 -12.05 20.57
N ASP A 374 -3.64 -11.01 21.29
CA ASP A 374 -4.62 -11.16 22.37
C ASP A 374 -5.96 -11.65 21.81
N SER A 375 -6.37 -12.87 22.22
CA SER A 375 -7.54 -13.58 21.70
C SER A 375 -8.88 -12.95 22.09
N ARG A 376 -8.88 -11.96 23.00
CA ARG A 376 -10.08 -11.19 23.39
C ARG A 376 -10.47 -10.16 22.34
N ALA A 377 -9.56 -9.84 21.40
CA ALA A 377 -9.82 -8.92 20.31
C ALA A 377 -9.79 -9.60 18.95
N LEU A 378 -10.48 -8.95 18.01
CA LEU A 378 -10.39 -9.21 16.59
C LEU A 378 -9.17 -8.49 16.04
N TRP A 379 -8.36 -9.16 15.23
CA TRP A 379 -7.20 -8.57 14.57
C TRP A 379 -7.40 -8.64 13.05
N GLU A 380 -7.71 -7.49 12.46
CA GLU A 380 -8.05 -7.41 11.05
C GLU A 380 -7.36 -6.24 10.36
N SER A 381 -7.10 -6.42 9.06
CA SER A 381 -6.65 -5.35 8.20
C SER A 381 -7.84 -4.69 7.51
N TRP A 382 -7.69 -3.43 7.11
CA TRP A 382 -8.69 -2.70 6.36
C TRP A 382 -9.11 -3.43 5.07
N PRO A 383 -8.18 -3.96 4.24
CA PRO A 383 -8.57 -4.73 3.06
C PRO A 383 -9.45 -5.94 3.39
N ARG A 384 -9.14 -6.69 4.45
CA ARG A 384 -9.94 -7.84 4.89
C ARG A 384 -11.32 -7.41 5.38
N LEU A 385 -11.38 -6.40 6.25
CA LEU A 385 -12.63 -5.86 6.77
C LEU A 385 -13.57 -5.41 5.64
N VAL A 386 -13.05 -4.63 4.69
CA VAL A 386 -13.84 -4.11 3.57
C VAL A 386 -14.34 -5.26 2.70
N LYS A 387 -13.48 -6.23 2.38
CA LYS A 387 -13.87 -7.43 1.61
C LYS A 387 -14.98 -8.19 2.30
N THR A 388 -14.81 -8.54 3.57
CA THR A 388 -15.81 -9.29 4.35
C THR A 388 -17.12 -8.50 4.47
N PHE A 389 -17.06 -7.18 4.63
CA PHE A 389 -18.25 -6.33 4.67
C PHE A 389 -19.06 -6.40 3.38
N TYR A 390 -18.41 -6.23 2.22
CA TYR A 390 -19.09 -6.28 0.93
C TYR A 390 -19.62 -7.67 0.58
N GLU A 391 -18.97 -8.73 1.05
CA GLU A 391 -19.43 -10.11 0.91
C GLU A 391 -20.62 -10.45 1.83
N ASN A 392 -20.89 -9.63 2.86
CA ASN A 392 -21.85 -9.94 3.93
C ASN A 392 -22.73 -8.74 4.34
N GLN A 393 -23.16 -7.92 3.38
CA GLN A 393 -23.80 -6.61 3.61
C GLN A 393 -25.07 -6.61 4.48
N ASN A 394 -25.69 -7.77 4.74
CA ASN A 394 -26.91 -7.94 5.53
C ASN A 394 -26.72 -8.69 6.86
N ALA A 395 -25.49 -9.12 7.18
CA ALA A 395 -25.21 -9.92 8.37
C ALA A 395 -24.46 -9.12 9.43
N ASP A 396 -24.46 -9.58 10.69
CA ASP A 396 -23.63 -9.02 11.76
C ASP A 396 -22.15 -9.24 11.41
N ILE A 397 -21.52 -8.20 10.87
CA ILE A 397 -20.14 -8.28 10.39
C ILE A 397 -19.16 -8.60 11.52
N PHE A 398 -19.38 -8.07 12.72
CA PHE A 398 -18.49 -8.28 13.86
C PHE A 398 -18.61 -9.72 14.38
N HIS A 399 -19.81 -10.30 14.31
CA HIS A 399 -20.00 -11.72 14.56
C HIS A 399 -19.27 -12.58 13.52
N ILE A 400 -19.36 -12.24 12.23
CA ILE A 400 -18.68 -12.98 11.15
C ILE A 400 -17.16 -12.96 11.35
N LEU A 401 -16.57 -11.79 11.59
CA LEU A 401 -15.13 -11.66 11.81
C LEU A 401 -14.65 -12.52 12.98
N ALA A 402 -15.42 -12.56 14.07
CA ALA A 402 -15.11 -13.40 15.23
C ALA A 402 -15.09 -14.91 14.92
N HIS A 403 -15.91 -15.36 13.98
CA HIS A 403 -15.94 -16.78 13.57
C HIS A 403 -14.82 -17.11 12.59
N THR A 404 -14.55 -16.23 11.62
CA THR A 404 -13.48 -16.42 10.62
C THR A 404 -12.09 -16.42 11.23
N GLN A 405 -11.85 -15.65 12.29
CA GLN A 405 -10.56 -15.66 12.98
C GLN A 405 -10.25 -17.00 13.65
N ARG A 406 -11.27 -17.76 14.05
CA ARG A 406 -11.11 -19.06 14.73
C ARG A 406 -10.85 -20.22 13.78
N SER A 407 -11.18 -20.09 12.49
CA SER A 407 -11.01 -21.16 11.49
C SER A 407 -9.69 -21.08 10.71
N GLY A 408 -8.88 -20.03 10.91
CA GLY A 408 -7.77 -19.65 10.02
C GLY A 408 -6.46 -20.47 10.09
N THR A 409 -6.38 -21.55 10.88
CA THR A 409 -5.17 -22.38 10.98
C THR A 409 -5.23 -23.59 10.06
N LEU A 410 -5.48 -23.38 8.76
CA LEU A 410 -5.18 -24.41 7.77
C LEU A 410 -3.67 -24.38 7.49
N ARG A 411 -2.94 -25.25 8.20
CA ARG A 411 -1.57 -25.64 7.88
C ARG A 411 -1.53 -26.04 6.40
N ARG A 412 -0.64 -25.44 5.61
CA ARG A 412 -0.31 -25.95 4.29
C ARG A 412 0.32 -27.33 4.46
N ASP A 413 0.09 -28.24 3.51
CA ASP A 413 0.98 -29.40 3.39
C ASP A 413 2.40 -28.87 3.22
N PRO A 414 3.39 -29.42 3.94
CA PRO A 414 4.77 -28.94 3.89
C PRO A 414 5.25 -28.97 2.43
N ALA A 415 5.46 -27.79 1.87
CA ALA A 415 6.08 -27.65 0.56
C ALA A 415 7.59 -27.69 0.77
N VAL A 416 8.25 -28.59 0.05
CA VAL A 416 9.71 -28.70 0.03
C VAL A 416 10.18 -28.28 -1.35
N ASN A 417 10.97 -27.21 -1.41
CA ASN A 417 11.63 -26.77 -2.64
C ASN A 417 13.12 -27.06 -2.52
N ILE A 418 13.68 -27.75 -3.50
CA ILE A 418 15.11 -28.06 -3.54
C ILE A 418 15.78 -27.18 -4.60
N TYR A 419 16.84 -26.48 -4.21
CA TYR A 419 17.67 -25.66 -5.09
C TYR A 419 19.07 -26.24 -5.14
N GLU A 420 19.50 -26.66 -6.33
CA GLU A 420 20.86 -27.14 -6.56
C GLU A 420 21.76 -25.97 -6.98
N LEU A 421 22.74 -25.65 -6.12
CA LEU A 421 23.79 -24.68 -6.38
C LEU A 421 25.13 -25.43 -6.54
N PRO A 422 26.13 -24.86 -7.23
CA PRO A 422 27.44 -25.49 -7.34
C PRO A 422 28.06 -25.80 -5.96
N GLY A 423 28.12 -27.08 -5.59
CA GLY A 423 28.65 -27.56 -4.31
C GLY A 423 27.72 -27.40 -3.09
N LEU A 424 26.43 -27.07 -3.30
CA LEU A 424 25.48 -26.89 -2.21
C LEU A 424 24.04 -27.20 -2.67
N THR A 425 23.43 -28.19 -2.04
CA THR A 425 21.99 -28.45 -2.11
C THR A 425 21.29 -27.66 -1.01
N VAL A 426 20.29 -26.86 -1.38
CA VAL A 426 19.47 -26.09 -0.42
C VAL A 426 18.03 -26.60 -0.43
N GLU A 427 17.60 -27.21 0.67
CA GLU A 427 16.23 -27.66 0.87
C GLU A 427 15.44 -26.60 1.66
N VAL A 428 14.46 -25.97 1.03
CA VAL A 428 13.58 -24.98 1.68
C VAL A 428 12.26 -25.65 2.06
N ARG A 429 12.00 -25.77 3.36
CA ARG A 429 10.79 -26.35 3.93
C ARG A 429 9.88 -25.26 4.46
N PHE A 430 8.61 -25.24 4.06
CA PHE A 430 7.62 -24.33 4.63
C PHE A 430 6.81 -25.06 5.71
N SER A 431 6.86 -24.56 6.95
CA SER A 431 6.28 -25.20 8.14
C SER A 431 5.19 -24.38 8.83
#